data_AF-A0A1Q9A3F4-F1
#
_entry.id   AF-A0A1Q9A3F4-F1
#
_cell.length_a   1.000
_cell.length_b   1.000
_cell.length_c   1.000
_cell.angle_alpha   90.00
_cell.angle_beta   90.00
_cell.angle_gamma   90.00
#
_symmetry.space_group_name_H-M   'P 1'
#
loop_
_entity.id
_entity.type
_entity.pdbx_description
1 polymer ?
#
loop_
_entity_poly.entity_id
_entity_poly.type
_entity_poly.pdbx_seq_one_letter_code
_entity_poly.pdbx_strand_id
1 'polypeptide(L)'
;MKAMLFAVVTLSSLVGHNALSTEAGSQPTDPVWRAYTRQINLLCPEKHLDHLTPADLRDALDGYKERQTASDQEQMLKAETSSCKGVTAGASCDNVGDIKFASHRGKLTPLARDICAHVNKLPQ
;
A
#
# COMPACT_ATOMS: atom_id res chain seq x y z
N MET A 1 34.12 -59.10 20.06
CA MET A 1 34.50 -57.82 20.68
C MET A 1 33.97 -56.72 19.79
N LYS A 2 33.09 -55.88 20.33
CA LYS A 2 32.26 -54.90 19.61
C LYS A 2 32.48 -53.55 20.30
N ALA A 3 32.34 -52.47 19.53
CA ALA A 3 32.42 -51.04 19.92
C ALA A 3 33.81 -50.39 19.65
N MET A 4 33.92 -49.12 19.24
CA MET A 4 32.96 -48.01 19.28
C MET A 4 33.01 -47.14 18.01
N LEU A 5 31.84 -46.66 17.60
CA LEU A 5 31.64 -45.59 16.63
C LEU A 5 32.14 -44.24 17.18
N PHE A 6 32.73 -43.42 16.30
CA PHE A 6 32.94 -42.01 16.54
C PHE A 6 31.62 -41.26 16.31
N ALA A 7 31.03 -40.72 17.38
CA ALA A 7 29.96 -39.73 17.30
C ALA A 7 30.55 -38.38 17.71
N VAL A 8 30.89 -37.55 16.72
CA VAL A 8 31.19 -36.13 16.96
C VAL A 8 29.86 -35.38 16.89
N VAL A 9 29.28 -35.13 18.06
CA VAL A 9 28.16 -34.21 18.23
C VAL A 9 28.73 -32.79 18.17
N THR A 10 28.54 -32.11 17.04
CA THR A 10 28.74 -30.66 16.97
C THR A 10 27.39 -29.98 17.05
N LEU A 11 27.06 -29.49 18.25
CA LEU A 11 25.98 -28.54 18.48
C LEU A 11 26.38 -27.20 17.82
N SER A 12 25.90 -26.97 16.60
CA SER A 12 25.97 -25.63 16.00
C SER A 12 24.69 -24.88 16.33
N SER A 13 24.67 -24.24 17.50
CA SER A 13 23.67 -23.23 17.84
C SER A 13 23.99 -21.95 17.06
N LEU A 14 23.43 -21.80 15.87
CA LEU A 14 23.40 -20.51 15.18
C LEU A 14 21.94 -20.05 15.08
N VAL A 15 21.68 -19.05 15.91
CA VAL A 15 20.51 -18.19 16.02
C VAL A 15 19.84 -18.00 14.66
N GLY A 16 18.62 -18.56 14.54
CA GLY A 16 17.70 -18.22 13.48
C GLY A 16 17.43 -16.73 13.54
N HIS A 17 17.86 -16.01 12.51
CA HIS A 17 17.49 -14.61 12.33
C HIS A 17 15.99 -14.60 12.10
N ASN A 18 15.22 -14.21 13.12
CA ASN A 18 13.85 -13.78 12.93
C ASN A 18 13.91 -12.56 12.01
N ALA A 19 13.73 -12.77 10.70
CA ALA A 19 13.24 -11.75 9.80
C ALA A 19 11.76 -11.53 10.14
N LEU A 20 11.53 -10.97 11.33
CA LEU A 20 10.27 -10.34 11.66
C LEU A 20 10.25 -9.08 10.81
N SER A 21 9.62 -9.17 9.64
CA SER A 21 9.24 -8.00 8.86
C SER A 21 8.28 -7.19 9.73
N THR A 22 8.84 -6.29 10.53
CA THR A 22 8.09 -5.22 11.15
C THR A 22 7.70 -4.26 10.02
N GLU A 23 6.59 -4.55 9.34
CA GLU A 23 5.83 -3.51 8.65
C GLU A 23 5.18 -2.63 9.72
N ALA A 24 6.00 -1.88 10.46
CA ALA A 24 5.54 -0.73 11.19
C ALA A 24 5.25 0.34 10.15
N GLY A 25 3.95 0.68 10.04
CA GLY A 25 3.41 1.75 9.23
C GLY A 25 4.23 3.02 9.37
N SER A 26 5.23 3.15 8.51
CA SER A 26 5.94 4.39 8.30
C SER A 26 4.97 5.20 7.46
N GLN A 27 4.27 6.17 8.06
CA GLN A 27 3.55 7.16 7.26
C GLN A 27 4.51 7.61 6.16
N PRO A 28 4.17 7.45 4.87
CA PRO A 28 5.16 7.64 3.83
C PRO A 28 5.64 9.09 3.91
N THR A 29 6.95 9.27 4.07
CA THR A 29 7.59 10.59 3.92
C THR A 29 7.44 11.15 2.51
N ASP A 30 6.86 10.35 1.60
CA ASP A 30 6.42 10.71 0.26
C ASP A 30 5.46 11.92 0.31
N PRO A 31 5.84 13.05 -0.33
CA PRO A 31 4.99 14.23 -0.46
C PRO A 31 3.58 13.94 -1.02
N VAL A 32 3.45 12.94 -1.88
CA VAL A 32 2.19 12.55 -2.53
C VAL A 32 1.23 11.95 -1.51
N TRP A 33 1.70 10.98 -0.73
CA TRP A 33 0.92 10.38 0.35
C TRP A 33 0.52 11.41 1.39
N ARG A 34 1.44 12.28 1.80
CA ARG A 34 1.14 13.36 2.75
C ARG A 34 0.07 14.33 2.21
N ALA A 35 0.11 14.66 0.92
CA ALA A 35 -0.91 15.53 0.31
C ALA A 35 -2.28 14.85 0.27
N TYR A 36 -2.31 13.55 -0.06
CA TYR A 36 -3.52 12.74 -0.05
C TYR A 36 -4.12 12.59 1.36
N THR A 37 -3.32 12.16 2.35
CA THR A 37 -3.76 12.00 3.75
C THR A 37 -4.30 13.31 4.31
N ARG A 38 -3.73 14.47 3.92
CA ARG A 38 -4.28 15.77 4.30
C ARG A 38 -5.70 15.99 3.77
N GLN A 39 -5.98 15.62 2.52
CA GLN A 39 -7.33 15.77 1.95
C GLN A 39 -8.33 14.84 2.63
N ILE A 40 -7.92 13.60 2.90
CA ILE A 40 -8.72 12.62 3.64
C ILE A 40 -9.07 13.14 5.04
N ASN A 41 -8.07 13.58 5.81
CA ASN A 41 -8.27 14.11 7.16
C ASN A 41 -9.09 15.40 7.18
N LEU A 42 -9.08 16.17 6.10
CA LEU A 42 -9.92 17.37 5.97
C LEU A 42 -11.38 17.03 5.67
N LEU A 43 -11.63 16.02 4.82
CA LEU A 43 -12.96 15.72 4.29
C LEU A 43 -13.73 14.68 5.12
N CYS A 44 -13.05 13.72 5.70
CA CYS A 44 -13.66 12.68 6.53
C CYS A 44 -12.74 12.23 7.69
N PRO A 45 -12.41 13.14 8.64
CA PRO A 45 -11.48 12.86 9.74
C PRO A 45 -11.88 11.65 10.60
N GLU A 46 -13.18 11.46 10.83
CA GLU A 46 -13.72 10.38 11.67
C GLU A 46 -13.60 8.98 11.05
N LYS A 47 -13.25 8.89 9.76
CA LYS A 47 -13.17 7.60 9.05
C LYS A 47 -11.82 6.90 9.20
N HIS A 48 -10.78 7.59 9.70
CA HIS A 48 -9.42 7.04 9.88
C HIS A 48 -8.95 6.22 8.68
N LEU A 49 -9.12 6.77 7.46
CA LEU A 49 -8.80 6.06 6.22
C LEU A 49 -7.29 5.89 6.02
N ASP A 50 -6.48 6.48 6.89
CA ASP A 50 -5.06 6.16 7.05
C ASP A 50 -4.82 4.72 7.57
N HIS A 51 -5.86 4.05 8.08
CA HIS A 51 -5.81 2.64 8.51
C HIS A 51 -6.29 1.64 7.44
N LEU A 52 -6.68 2.09 6.24
CA LEU A 52 -7.09 1.18 5.18
C LEU A 52 -5.94 0.23 4.83
N THR A 53 -6.26 -1.06 4.67
CA THR A 53 -5.29 -1.97 4.07
C THR A 53 -5.01 -1.54 2.62
N PRO A 54 -3.84 -1.87 2.06
CA PRO A 54 -3.57 -1.56 0.66
C PRO A 54 -4.63 -2.12 -0.31
N ALA A 55 -5.23 -3.27 0.00
CA ALA A 55 -6.28 -3.86 -0.82
C ALA A 55 -7.60 -3.07 -0.74
N ASP A 56 -8.04 -2.68 0.46
CA ASP A 56 -9.27 -1.88 0.61
C ASP A 56 -9.14 -0.50 -0.08
N LEU A 57 -7.95 0.09 -0.02
CA LEU A 57 -7.66 1.32 -0.73
C LEU A 57 -7.62 1.10 -2.25
N ARG A 58 -7.08 -0.03 -2.72
CA ARG A 58 -7.07 -0.39 -4.14
C ARG A 58 -8.48 -0.50 -4.70
N ASP A 59 -9.38 -1.19 -4.00
CA ASP A 59 -10.77 -1.34 -4.42
C ASP A 59 -11.48 0.02 -4.54
N ALA A 60 -11.25 0.93 -3.59
CA ALA A 60 -11.80 2.29 -3.66
C ALA A 60 -11.22 3.11 -4.83
N LEU A 61 -9.91 2.96 -5.09
CA LEU A 61 -9.23 3.63 -6.19
C LEU A 61 -9.66 3.09 -7.56
N ASP A 62 -9.88 1.79 -7.69
CA ASP A 62 -10.45 1.17 -8.90
C ASP A 62 -11.84 1.72 -9.18
N GLY A 63 -12.70 1.79 -8.16
CA GLY A 63 -14.01 2.42 -8.30
C GLY A 63 -13.90 3.87 -8.78
N TYR A 64 -13.00 4.67 -8.20
CA TYR A 64 -12.78 6.05 -8.67
C TYR A 64 -12.31 6.10 -10.12
N LYS A 65 -11.37 5.23 -10.50
CA LYS A 65 -10.79 5.11 -11.85
C LYS A 65 -11.86 4.82 -12.89
N GLU A 66 -12.75 3.86 -12.64
CA GLU A 66 -13.84 3.49 -13.54
C GLU A 66 -14.79 4.67 -13.85
N ARG A 67 -14.93 5.63 -12.93
CA ARG A 67 -15.73 6.84 -13.11
C ARG A 67 -15.01 7.97 -13.87
N GLN A 68 -13.70 7.84 -14.13
CA GLN A 68 -12.95 8.86 -14.86
C GLN A 68 -13.18 8.77 -16.38
N THR A 69 -12.72 9.78 -17.10
CA THR A 69 -12.70 9.73 -18.57
C THR A 69 -11.79 8.61 -19.07
N ALA A 70 -12.03 8.08 -20.27
CA ALA A 70 -11.17 7.04 -20.85
C ALA A 70 -9.69 7.48 -20.93
N SER A 71 -9.42 8.76 -21.22
CA SER A 71 -8.06 9.31 -21.24
C SER A 71 -7.43 9.36 -19.86
N ASP A 72 -8.20 9.69 -18.82
CA ASP A 72 -7.71 9.66 -17.44
C ASP A 72 -7.46 8.22 -16.98
N GLN A 73 -8.35 7.28 -17.31
CA GLN A 73 -8.19 5.85 -16.99
C GLN A 73 -6.89 5.28 -17.58
N GLU A 74 -6.60 5.58 -18.85
CA GLU A 74 -5.36 5.15 -19.51
C GLU A 74 -4.12 5.75 -18.80
N GLN A 75 -4.19 7.02 -18.40
CA GLN A 75 -3.08 7.68 -17.71
C GLN A 75 -2.87 7.17 -16.29
N MET A 76 -3.95 6.84 -15.57
CA MET A 76 -3.91 6.17 -14.29
C MET A 76 -3.23 4.80 -14.42
N LEU A 77 -3.61 3.99 -15.41
CA LEU A 77 -2.96 2.70 -15.69
C LEU A 77 -1.46 2.83 -16.00
N LYS A 78 -1.06 3.87 -16.75
CA LYS A 78 0.36 4.17 -17.00
C LYS A 78 1.09 4.55 -15.70
N ALA A 79 0.45 5.31 -14.82
CA ALA A 79 1.03 5.74 -13.55
C ALA A 79 1.20 4.57 -12.57
N GLU A 80 0.24 3.65 -12.50
CA GLU A 80 0.32 2.37 -11.78
C GLU A 80 1.50 1.55 -12.29
N THR A 81 1.53 1.24 -13.60
CA THR A 81 2.61 0.47 -14.24
C THR A 81 3.99 1.08 -13.96
N SER A 82 4.10 2.41 -14.05
CA SER A 82 5.35 3.12 -13.77
C SER A 82 5.75 3.03 -12.29
N SER A 83 4.79 3.07 -11.38
CA SER A 83 5.03 3.01 -9.93
C SER A 83 5.37 1.59 -9.46
N CYS A 84 4.88 0.57 -10.17
CA CYS A 84 5.18 -0.83 -9.92
C CYS A 84 6.41 -1.36 -10.65
N LYS A 85 7.10 -0.54 -11.46
CA LYS A 85 8.27 -0.98 -12.22
C LYS A 85 9.40 -1.39 -11.28
N GLY A 86 9.78 -2.67 -11.33
CA GLY A 86 10.91 -3.22 -10.57
C GLY A 86 10.61 -3.49 -9.10
N VAL A 87 9.34 -3.45 -8.69
CA VAL A 87 8.89 -3.77 -7.33
C VAL A 87 7.87 -4.90 -7.33
N THR A 88 7.91 -5.75 -6.31
CA THR A 88 6.87 -6.75 -6.03
C THR A 88 6.06 -6.25 -4.83
N ALA A 89 5.16 -5.29 -5.07
CA ALA A 89 4.39 -4.61 -4.01
C ALA A 89 2.86 -4.65 -4.22
N GLY A 90 2.40 -5.20 -5.36
CA GLY A 90 0.97 -5.34 -5.68
C GLY A 90 0.18 -4.04 -5.48
N ALA A 91 -0.96 -4.14 -4.82
CA ALA A 91 -1.88 -3.03 -4.54
C ALA A 91 -1.16 -1.76 -4.01
N SER A 92 -0.13 -1.90 -3.17
CA SER A 92 0.58 -0.75 -2.62
C SER A 92 1.25 0.12 -3.69
N CYS A 93 1.84 -0.47 -4.73
CA CYS A 93 2.48 0.32 -5.81
C CYS A 93 1.48 0.86 -6.81
N ASP A 94 0.38 0.14 -7.06
CA ASP A 94 -0.72 0.62 -7.90
C ASP A 94 -1.38 1.85 -7.24
N ASN A 95 -1.65 1.77 -5.93
CA ASN A 95 -2.21 2.88 -5.15
C ASN A 95 -1.33 4.14 -5.24
N VAL A 96 0.00 3.98 -5.16
CA VAL A 96 0.94 5.08 -5.36
C VAL A 96 0.79 5.70 -6.74
N GLY A 97 0.60 4.90 -7.79
CA GLY A 97 0.40 5.37 -9.15
C GLY A 97 -0.82 6.27 -9.30
N ASP A 98 -1.96 5.83 -8.79
CA ASP A 98 -3.20 6.59 -8.88
C ASP A 98 -3.17 7.88 -8.07
N ILE A 99 -2.63 7.84 -6.85
CA ILE A 99 -2.52 9.02 -6.00
C ILE A 99 -1.51 10.02 -6.61
N LYS A 100 -0.41 9.54 -7.21
CA LYS A 100 0.53 10.39 -7.97
C LYS A 100 -0.15 11.06 -9.14
N PHE A 101 -0.92 10.30 -9.93
CA PHE A 101 -1.70 10.85 -11.03
C PHE A 101 -2.66 11.95 -10.54
N ALA A 102 -3.45 11.67 -9.50
CA ALA A 102 -4.39 12.62 -8.95
C ALA A 102 -3.68 13.88 -8.40
N SER A 103 -2.52 13.72 -7.76
CA SER A 103 -1.68 14.84 -7.32
C SER A 103 -1.24 15.73 -8.48
N HIS A 104 -0.63 15.15 -9.51
CA HIS A 104 -0.15 15.90 -10.68
C HIS A 104 -1.26 16.56 -11.50
N ARG A 105 -2.48 16.03 -11.44
CA ARG A 105 -3.65 16.58 -12.14
C ARG A 105 -4.50 17.54 -11.31
N GLY A 106 -4.10 17.83 -10.06
CA GLY A 106 -4.91 18.68 -9.17
C GLY A 106 -6.25 18.04 -8.77
N LYS A 107 -6.33 16.70 -8.82
CA LYS A 107 -7.53 15.89 -8.56
C LYS A 107 -7.53 15.23 -7.17
N LEU A 108 -6.64 15.62 -6.25
CA LEU A 108 -6.61 15.02 -4.91
C LEU A 108 -7.91 15.26 -4.10
N THR A 109 -8.51 16.45 -4.20
CA THR A 109 -9.76 16.74 -3.49
C THR A 109 -10.96 15.93 -4.02
N PRO A 110 -11.24 15.84 -5.34
CA PRO A 110 -12.31 14.97 -5.82
C PRO A 110 -12.03 13.48 -5.55
N LEU A 111 -10.78 13.03 -5.66
CA LEU A 111 -10.38 11.68 -5.28
C LEU A 111 -10.71 11.39 -3.80
N ALA A 112 -10.23 12.22 -2.88
CA ALA A 112 -10.45 12.02 -1.46
C ALA A 112 -11.94 12.03 -1.10
N ARG A 113 -12.73 12.90 -1.73
CA ARG A 113 -14.20 12.93 -1.54
C ARG A 113 -14.85 11.62 -1.97
N ASP A 114 -14.44 11.08 -3.10
CA ASP A 114 -14.97 9.83 -3.63
C ASP A 114 -14.63 8.64 -2.74
N ILE A 115 -13.37 8.53 -2.28
CA ILE A 115 -12.95 7.51 -1.32
C ILE A 115 -13.72 7.64 0.01
N CYS A 116 -13.88 8.86 0.53
CA CYS A 116 -14.69 9.11 1.73
C CYS A 116 -16.14 8.63 1.56
N ALA A 117 -16.72 8.67 0.36
CA ALA A 117 -18.08 8.21 0.10
C ALA A 117 -18.16 6.68 -0.10
N HIS A 118 -17.12 6.10 -0.69
CA HIS A 118 -17.04 4.67 -0.98
C HIS A 118 -16.81 3.83 0.28
N VAL A 119 -15.86 4.24 1.12
CA VAL A 119 -15.48 3.49 2.33
C VAL A 119 -16.44 3.82 3.46
N ASN A 120 -17.48 3.01 3.64
CA ASN A 120 -18.56 3.30 4.60
C ASN A 120 -18.41 2.68 6.00
N LYS A 121 -17.47 1.76 6.20
CA LYS A 121 -17.06 1.16 7.49
C LYS A 121 -15.92 0.18 7.20
N LEU A 122 -14.76 0.33 7.84
CA LEU A 122 -13.87 -0.82 8.04
C LEU A 122 -14.52 -1.71 9.12
N PRO A 123 -14.54 -3.05 8.98
CA PRO A 123 -14.87 -3.92 10.11
C PRO A 123 -13.90 -3.61 11.26
N GLN A 124 -14.44 -3.40 12.46
CA GLN A 124 -13.66 -3.23 13.69
C GLN A 124 -13.01 -4.54 14.11
#